data_AF-A0A061I0Q0-F1
#
_entry.id   AF-A0A061I0Q0-F1
#
_cell.length_a   1.000
_cell.length_b   1.000
_cell.length_c   1.000
_cell.angle_alpha   90.00
_cell.angle_beta   90.00
_cell.angle_gamma   90.00
#
_symmetry.space_group_name_H-M   'P 1'
#
loop_
_entity.id
_entity.type
_entity.pdbx_description
1 polymer ?
#
loop_
_entity_poly.entity_id
_entity_poly.type
_entity_poly.pdbx_seq_one_letter_code
_entity_poly.pdbx_strand_id
1 'polypeptide(L)'
;ALFRHEVGYVLGQLQHEAAVGELAATLARTTESAMVRHECAEALGAIARPACLTALRAHATDTERVVRESCEVALDMYEHECRQDFQYADGLERLRPPP
;
A
#
# COMPACT_ATOMS: atom_id res chain seq x y z
N ALA A 1 -15.94 -6.95 12.00
CA ALA A 1 -14.59 -6.50 11.60
C ALA A 1 -13.81 -7.61 10.90
N LEU A 2 -13.52 -8.73 11.56
CA LEU A 2 -12.66 -9.81 11.03
C LEU A 2 -12.97 -10.25 9.59
N PHE A 3 -14.23 -10.57 9.26
CA PHE A 3 -14.56 -10.99 7.89
C PHE A 3 -14.23 -9.94 6.82
N ARG A 4 -14.55 -8.66 7.07
CA ARG A 4 -14.25 -7.58 6.11
C ARG A 4 -12.76 -7.27 6.04
N HIS A 5 -12.03 -7.47 7.14
CA HIS A 5 -10.58 -7.45 7.15
C HIS A 5 -10.03 -8.52 6.20
N GLU A 6 -10.40 -9.79 6.36
CA GLU A 6 -9.94 -10.85 5.44
C GLU A 6 -10.28 -10.59 3.97
N VAL A 7 -11.44 -9.97 3.68
CA VAL A 7 -11.76 -9.54 2.32
C VAL A 7 -10.78 -8.48 1.81
N GLY A 8 -10.46 -7.46 2.62
CA GLY A 8 -9.44 -6.45 2.31
C GLY A 8 -8.07 -7.08 2.04
N TYR A 9 -7.66 -8.00 2.91
CA TYR A 9 -6.40 -8.74 2.79
C TYR A 9 -6.32 -9.49 1.45
N VAL A 10 -7.34 -10.29 1.12
CA VAL A 10 -7.37 -11.05 -0.14
C VAL A 10 -7.36 -10.12 -1.35
N LEU A 11 -8.09 -9.00 -1.33
CA LEU A 11 -8.06 -8.02 -2.41
C LEU A 11 -6.66 -7.40 -2.59
N GLY A 12 -5.94 -7.14 -1.50
CA GLY A 12 -4.54 -6.72 -1.52
C GLY A 12 -3.64 -7.77 -2.18
N GLN A 13 -3.78 -9.05 -1.80
CA GLN A 13 -3.00 -10.16 -2.39
C GLN A 13 -3.30 -10.38 -3.89
N LEU A 14 -4.53 -10.13 -4.33
CA LEU A 14 -4.90 -10.21 -5.76
C LEU A 14 -4.31 -9.06 -6.58
N GLN A 15 -3.93 -7.95 -5.95
CA GLN A 15 -3.33 -6.76 -6.57
C GLN A 15 -4.11 -6.20 -7.79
N HIS A 16 -5.43 -6.45 -7.85
CA HIS A 16 -6.23 -6.11 -9.02
C HIS A 16 -6.75 -4.67 -8.92
N GLU A 17 -6.51 -3.85 -9.95
CA GLU A 17 -6.81 -2.41 -9.94
C GLU A 17 -8.29 -2.08 -9.72
N ALA A 18 -9.20 -2.96 -10.16
CA ALA A 18 -10.64 -2.82 -9.90
C ALA A 18 -11.02 -2.70 -8.41
N ALA A 19 -10.17 -3.19 -7.48
CA ALA A 19 -10.42 -3.08 -6.05
C ALA A 19 -10.08 -1.69 -5.46
N VAL A 20 -9.24 -0.90 -6.13
CA VAL A 20 -8.67 0.35 -5.60
C VAL A 20 -9.75 1.34 -5.16
N GLY A 21 -10.81 1.49 -5.96
CA GLY A 21 -11.90 2.41 -5.65
C GLY A 21 -12.61 2.07 -4.34
N GLU A 22 -12.98 0.81 -4.15
CA GLU A 22 -13.69 0.36 -2.95
C GLU A 22 -12.79 0.31 -1.70
N LEU A 23 -11.52 -0.05 -1.86
CA LEU A 23 -10.52 -0.01 -0.78
C LEU A 23 -10.30 1.43 -0.30
N ALA A 24 -10.13 2.38 -1.24
CA ALA A 24 -9.98 3.80 -0.91
C ALA A 24 -11.25 4.38 -0.25
N ALA A 25 -12.43 4.05 -0.77
CA ALA A 25 -13.70 4.47 -0.18
C ALA A 25 -13.89 3.90 1.24
N THR A 26 -13.44 2.67 1.49
CA THR A 26 -13.52 2.03 2.80
C THR A 26 -12.51 2.59 3.78
N LEU A 27 -11.28 2.88 3.34
CA LEU A 27 -10.27 3.58 4.13
C LEU A 27 -10.77 4.95 4.61
N ALA A 28 -11.48 5.69 3.75
CA ALA A 28 -12.05 7.00 4.06
C ALA A 28 -13.28 6.97 4.98
N ARG A 29 -13.87 5.78 5.21
CA ARG A 29 -15.13 5.65 5.97
C ARG A 29 -14.84 5.65 7.47
N THR A 30 -14.93 6.81 8.11
CA THR A 30 -14.69 6.98 9.57
C THR A 30 -15.65 6.19 10.46
N THR A 31 -16.80 5.76 9.93
CA THR A 31 -17.75 4.88 10.63
C THR A 31 -17.40 3.39 10.53
N GLU A 32 -16.43 3.01 9.70
CA GLU A 32 -15.92 1.64 9.63
C GLU A 32 -14.87 1.39 10.71
N SER A 33 -14.74 0.13 11.12
CA SER A 33 -13.75 -0.31 12.10
C SER A 33 -12.33 0.04 11.65
N ALA A 34 -11.54 0.61 12.58
CA ALA A 34 -10.12 0.90 12.36
C ALA A 34 -9.35 -0.30 11.81
N MET A 35 -9.67 -1.53 12.23
CA MET A 35 -9.04 -2.75 11.71
C MET A 35 -9.40 -3.04 10.24
N VAL A 36 -10.61 -2.73 9.78
CA VAL A 36 -10.92 -2.92 8.35
C VAL A 36 -10.23 -1.83 7.53
N ARG A 37 -10.14 -0.62 8.07
CA ARG A 37 -9.46 0.52 7.43
C ARG A 37 -7.95 0.31 7.33
N HIS A 38 -7.31 -0.22 8.38
CA HIS A 38 -5.90 -0.63 8.39
C HIS A 38 -5.61 -1.56 7.21
N GLU A 39 -6.43 -2.61 7.07
CA GLU A 39 -6.26 -3.61 6.03
C GLU A 39 -6.48 -3.03 4.63
N CYS A 40 -7.40 -2.07 4.49
CA CYS A 40 -7.57 -1.36 3.22
C CYS A 40 -6.34 -0.52 2.86
N ALA A 41 -5.66 0.10 3.84
CA ALA A 41 -4.42 0.82 3.60
C ALA A 41 -3.29 -0.13 3.17
N GLU A 42 -3.14 -1.26 3.85
CA GLU A 42 -2.14 -2.27 3.48
C GLU A 42 -2.41 -2.85 2.08
N ALA A 43 -3.66 -3.16 1.76
CA ALA A 43 -4.06 -3.63 0.43
C ALA A 43 -3.76 -2.60 -0.67
N LEU A 44 -4.03 -1.31 -0.42
CA LEU A 44 -3.69 -0.23 -1.37
C LEU A 44 -2.17 -0.10 -1.57
N GLY A 45 -1.40 -0.27 -0.50
CA GLY A 45 0.06 -0.35 -0.55
C GLY A 45 0.54 -1.50 -1.41
N ALA A 46 -0.01 -2.70 -1.20
CA ALA A 46 0.32 -3.89 -1.98
C ALA A 46 -0.04 -3.74 -3.46
N ILE A 47 -1.16 -3.09 -3.80
CA ILE A 47 -1.55 -2.84 -5.21
C ILE A 47 -0.60 -1.85 -5.90
N ALA A 48 -0.03 -0.89 -5.17
CA ALA A 48 1.02 0.02 -5.63
C ALA A 48 0.73 0.75 -6.96
N ARG A 49 -0.46 1.34 -7.11
CA ARG A 49 -0.83 2.18 -8.27
C ARG A 49 -0.89 3.66 -7.92
N PRO A 50 -0.72 4.59 -8.89
CA PRO A 50 -0.82 6.03 -8.62
C PRO A 50 -2.12 6.45 -7.92
N ALA A 51 -3.24 5.79 -8.22
CA ALA A 51 -4.52 6.04 -7.56
C ALA A 51 -4.51 5.67 -6.06
N CYS A 52 -3.73 4.66 -5.65
CA CYS A 52 -3.58 4.26 -4.25
C CYS A 52 -2.90 5.35 -3.42
N LEU A 53 -1.88 6.01 -3.98
CA LEU A 53 -1.08 7.02 -3.28
C LEU A 53 -1.91 8.19 -2.79
N THR A 54 -2.88 8.65 -3.58
CA THR A 54 -3.77 9.74 -3.20
C THR A 54 -4.56 9.38 -1.94
N ALA A 55 -5.10 8.15 -1.88
CA ALA A 55 -5.83 7.67 -0.72
C ALA A 55 -4.91 7.51 0.50
N LEU A 56 -3.76 6.87 0.34
CA LEU A 56 -2.81 6.65 1.44
C LEU A 56 -2.30 7.95 2.06
N ARG A 57 -1.92 8.94 1.23
CA ARG A 57 -1.47 10.26 1.71
C ARG A 57 -2.56 11.02 2.44
N ALA A 58 -3.82 10.92 2.00
CA ALA A 58 -4.95 11.55 2.68
C ALA A 58 -5.17 11.01 4.09
N HIS A 59 -4.73 9.78 4.37
CA HIS A 59 -4.91 9.10 5.66
C HIS A 59 -3.60 8.90 6.45
N ALA A 60 -2.48 9.47 5.99
CA ALA A 60 -1.21 9.49 6.74
C ALA A 60 -1.23 10.36 8.01
N THR A 61 -2.35 11.02 8.31
CA THR A 61 -2.58 11.75 9.56
C THR A 61 -3.87 11.31 10.26
N ASP A 62 -4.33 10.09 9.98
CA ASP A 62 -5.58 9.59 10.55
C ASP A 62 -5.58 9.62 12.09
N THR A 63 -6.77 9.84 12.66
CA THR A 63 -6.96 9.85 14.12
C THR A 63 -6.69 8.47 14.73
N GLU A 64 -7.02 7.41 14.00
CA GLU A 64 -6.72 6.04 14.41
C GLU A 64 -5.26 5.71 14.14
N ARG A 65 -4.49 5.46 15.22
CA ARG A 65 -3.04 5.17 15.13
C ARG A 65 -2.74 4.04 14.16
N VAL A 66 -3.50 2.95 14.22
CA VAL A 66 -3.26 1.78 13.36
C VAL A 66 -3.43 2.13 11.88
N VAL A 67 -4.43 2.94 11.52
CA VAL A 67 -4.68 3.33 10.13
C VAL A 67 -3.56 4.23 9.62
N ARG A 68 -3.13 5.20 10.45
CA ARG A 68 -2.05 6.11 10.11
C ARG A 68 -0.73 5.35 9.86
N GLU A 69 -0.35 4.47 10.79
CA GLU A 69 0.89 3.69 10.68
C GLU A 69 0.85 2.73 9.49
N SER A 70 -0.30 2.09 9.21
CA SER A 70 -0.46 1.28 8.00
C SER A 70 -0.31 2.11 6.71
N CYS A 71 -0.81 3.35 6.68
CA CYS A 71 -0.62 4.23 5.53
C CYS A 71 0.84 4.65 5.35
N GLU A 72 1.56 4.94 6.44
CA GLU A 72 3.00 5.25 6.41
C GLU A 72 3.79 4.07 5.82
N VAL A 73 3.59 2.86 6.35
CA VAL A 73 4.25 1.64 5.85
C VAL A 73 3.90 1.37 4.38
N ALA A 74 2.63 1.53 3.99
CA ALA A 74 2.19 1.33 2.61
C ALA A 74 2.84 2.32 1.63
N LEU A 75 3.04 3.58 2.03
CA LEU A 75 3.74 4.58 1.23
C LEU A 75 5.24 4.26 1.11
N ASP A 76 5.89 3.89 2.21
CA ASP A 76 7.30 3.49 2.21
C ASP A 76 7.53 2.26 1.31
N MET A 77 6.63 1.28 1.38
CA MET A 77 6.67 0.08 0.53
C MET A 77 6.54 0.44 -0.95
N TYR A 78 5.60 1.33 -1.30
CA TYR A 78 5.48 1.82 -2.66
C TYR A 78 6.77 2.50 -3.15
N GLU A 79 7.35 3.37 -2.33
CA GLU A 79 8.59 4.06 -2.69
C GLU A 79 9.75 3.08 -2.87
N HIS A 80 9.85 2.07 -2.02
CA HIS A 80 10.86 1.03 -2.14
C HIS A 80 10.75 0.26 -3.46
N GLU A 81 9.54 -0.20 -3.80
CA GLU A 81 9.27 -0.95 -5.03
C GLU A 81 9.46 -0.10 -6.30
N CYS A 82 9.19 1.21 -6.22
CA CYS A 82 9.38 2.11 -7.35
C CYS A 82 10.81 2.62 -7.49
N ARG A 83 11.63 2.59 -6.43
CA ARG A 83 13.04 2.96 -6.51
C ARG A 83 13.80 1.87 -7.24
N GLN A 84 14.48 2.24 -8.33
CA GLN A 84 15.48 1.42 -9.02
C GLN A 84 16.81 1.36 -8.24
N ASP A 85 16.75 1.43 -6.91
CA ASP A 85 17.96 1.43 -6.08
C ASP A 85 18.61 0.03 -6.08
N PHE A 86 19.92 0.05 -5.83
CA PHE A 86 20.85 -1.07 -5.88
C PHE A 86 20.23 -2.42 -5.47
N GLN A 87 20.02 -3.31 -6.45
CA GLN A 87 19.84 -4.72 -6.16
C GLN A 87 21.22 -5.34 -5.93
N TYR A 88 21.34 -6.23 -4.94
CA TYR A 88 22.61 -6.91 -4.63
C TYR A 88 23.17 -7.68 -5.86
N ALA A 89 22.32 -8.02 -6.82
CA ALA A 89 22.67 -8.64 -8.10
C ALA A 89 23.27 -7.65 -9.13
N ASP A 90 22.96 -6.35 -9.05
CA ASP A 90 23.42 -5.32 -10.00
C ASP A 90 24.93 -5.04 -9.89
N GLY A 91 25.57 -5.47 -8.80
CA GLY A 91 26.99 -5.23 -8.54
C GLY A 91 27.90 -5.73 -9.66
N LEU A 92 27.52 -6.82 -10.35
CA LEU A 92 28.29 -7.36 -11.47
C LEU A 92 28.08 -6.57 -12.77
N GLU A 93 26.89 -6.02 -12.99
CA GLU A 93 26.60 -5.21 -14.19
C GLU A 93 27.33 -3.86 -14.14
N ARG A 94 27.43 -3.24 -12.95
CA ARG A 94 28.15 -1.97 -12.75
C ARG A 94 29.66 -2.08 -12.89
N LEU A 95 30.20 -3.30 -12.78
CA LEU A 95 31.63 -3.59 -13.01
C LEU A 95 31.94 -3.93 -14.47
N ARG A 96 30.92 -4.06 -15.34
CA ARG A 96 31.14 -4.37 -16.75
C ARG A 96 31.63 -3.11 -17.47
N PRO A 97 32.83 -3.12 -18.09
CA PRO A 97 33.27 -1.98 -18.88
C PRO A 97 32.31 -1.78 -20.08
N PRO A 98 32.11 -0.52 -20.52
CA PRO A 98 31.30 -0.24 -21.71
C PRO A 98 31.95 -0.87 -22.97
N PRO A 99 31.14 -1.19 -24.00
CA PRO A 99 31.62 -1.77 -25.25
C PRO A 99 32.54 -0.83 -26.03
#